data_AF-A0A1G9A7C8-F1
#
_entry.id   AF-A0A1G9A7C8-F1
#
_cell.length_a   1.000
_cell.length_b   1.000
_cell.length_c   1.000
_cell.angle_alpha   90.00
_cell.angle_beta   90.00
_cell.angle_gamma   90.00
#
_symmetry.space_group_name_H-M   'P 1'
#
loop_
_entity.id
_entity.type
_entity.pdbx_description
1 polymer ?
#
loop_
_entity_poly.entity_id
_entity_poly.type
_entity_poly.pdbx_seq_one_letter_code
_entity_poly.pdbx_strand_id
1 'polypeptide(L)'
;MAALEKMPGHPRLYRRKSTLYHRAAIPRDISETYPKSEETFSLRTNEHGEAVRRVRIAAVGVDQRFGKHRQWLATARSAPLDELPEDQINLMKKAYVHYLLDEDDEVRLEGFMEQEDRSTTFGGLSIFEAVDEALKDTRGMFEERSETVDAMREGTAAG
;
A
#
# COMPACT_ATOMS: atom_id res chain seq x y z
N MET A 1 26.47 8.96 40.73
CA MET A 1 26.21 8.27 39.44
C MET A 1 27.48 8.32 38.60
N ALA A 2 27.92 7.23 37.97
CA ALA A 2 29.11 7.26 37.11
C ALA A 2 28.86 8.17 35.90
N ALA A 3 29.78 9.12 35.66
CA ALA A 3 29.75 10.06 34.55
C ALA A 3 30.06 9.35 33.21
N LEU A 4 29.69 9.99 32.10
CA LEU A 4 30.02 9.53 30.75
C LEU A 4 31.44 10.00 30.38
N GLU A 5 32.35 9.06 30.22
CA GLU A 5 33.74 9.31 29.83
C GLU A 5 33.87 9.33 28.31
N LYS A 6 34.55 10.33 27.75
CA LYS A 6 34.74 10.44 26.29
C LYS A 6 35.80 9.43 25.84
N MET A 7 35.47 8.62 24.84
CA MET A 7 36.39 7.62 24.29
C MET A 7 37.04 8.11 23.00
N PRO A 8 38.28 7.68 22.69
CA PRO A 8 38.91 7.93 21.39
C PRO A 8 38.18 7.20 20.25
N GLY A 9 38.47 7.56 19.01
CA GLY A 9 37.95 6.90 17.80
C GLY A 9 36.68 7.51 17.20
N HIS A 10 35.79 8.11 18.00
CA HIS A 10 34.64 8.88 17.48
C HIS A 10 34.19 9.97 18.46
N PRO A 11 33.88 11.20 18.01
CA PRO A 11 33.52 12.32 18.89
C PRO A 11 32.25 12.10 19.72
N ARG A 12 31.33 11.26 19.22
CA ARG A 12 30.05 10.90 19.86
C ARG A 12 30.09 9.58 20.65
N LEU A 13 31.26 8.99 20.86
CA LEU A 13 31.42 7.74 21.61
C LEU A 13 31.79 8.03 23.07
N TYR A 14 31.00 7.49 23.98
CA TYR A 14 31.19 7.64 25.42
C TYR A 14 31.11 6.29 26.12
N ARG A 15 31.73 6.18 27.29
CA ARG A 15 31.70 4.99 28.14
C ARG A 15 31.08 5.33 29.48
N ARG A 16 30.25 4.41 29.99
CA ARG A 16 29.75 4.46 31.37
C ARG A 16 29.86 3.07 31.98
N LYS A 17 30.73 2.94 32.98
CA LYS A 17 31.11 1.64 33.58
C LYS A 17 31.69 0.70 32.51
N SER A 18 30.96 -0.36 32.13
CA SER A 18 31.38 -1.34 31.12
C SER A 18 30.78 -1.07 29.73
N THR A 19 29.66 -0.36 29.66
CA THR A 19 28.88 -0.23 28.44
C THR A 19 29.22 1.05 27.68
N LEU A 20 29.26 0.94 26.36
CA LEU A 20 29.52 2.05 25.45
C LEU A 20 28.20 2.68 24.98
N TYR A 21 28.21 4.00 24.87
CA TYR A 21 27.06 4.85 24.60
C TYR A 21 27.35 5.79 23.43
N HIS A 22 26.30 6.07 22.66
CA HIS A 22 26.26 7.20 21.76
C HIS A 22 25.70 8.41 22.51
N ARG A 23 26.33 9.57 22.34
CA ARG A 23 25.81 10.86 22.83
C ARG A 23 25.94 11.92 21.74
N ALA A 24 24.82 12.54 21.40
CA ALA A 24 24.77 13.69 20.51
C ALA A 24 24.01 14.82 21.20
N ALA A 25 24.67 15.97 21.36
CA ALA A 25 24.01 17.19 21.75
C ALA A 25 23.14 17.68 20.59
N ILE A 26 21.98 18.23 20.92
CA ILE A 26 21.06 18.74 19.92
C ILE A 26 21.56 20.11 19.43
N PRO A 27 21.59 20.34 18.10
CA PRO A 27 21.96 21.64 17.55
C PRO A 27 21.07 22.79 18.04
N ARG A 28 21.66 23.97 18.28
CA ARG A 28 20.96 25.16 18.84
C ARG A 28 19.81 25.66 17.97
N ASP A 29 19.89 25.44 16.66
CA ASP A 29 18.85 25.80 15.69
C ASP A 29 17.52 25.07 15.93
N ILE A 30 17.58 23.84 16.47
CA ILE A 30 16.40 23.01 16.70
C ILE A 30 16.13 22.74 18.19
N SER A 31 16.95 23.25 19.11
CA SER A 31 16.85 22.92 20.54
C SER A 31 15.55 23.35 21.19
N GLU A 32 14.90 24.41 20.70
CA GLU A 32 13.64 24.90 21.25
C GLU A 32 12.42 24.04 20.86
N THR A 33 12.49 23.38 19.70
CA THR A 33 11.36 22.64 19.12
C THR A 33 11.55 21.13 19.20
N TYR A 34 12.78 20.66 19.40
CA TYR A 34 13.08 19.24 19.54
C TYR A 34 12.79 18.79 20.98
N PRO A 35 12.17 17.63 21.20
CA PRO A 35 11.65 17.22 22.52
C PRO A 35 12.72 16.88 23.59
N LYS A 36 14.01 16.94 23.25
CA LYS A 36 15.12 16.53 24.10
C LYS A 36 16.22 17.58 24.03
N SER A 37 17.15 17.53 24.99
CA SER A 37 18.39 18.32 24.96
C SER A 37 19.59 17.53 24.41
N GLU A 38 19.62 16.22 24.64
CA GLU A 38 20.65 15.31 24.15
C GLU A 38 20.05 13.96 23.73
N GLU A 39 20.51 13.42 22.61
CA GLU A 39 20.22 12.04 22.22
C GLU A 39 21.32 11.14 22.77
N THR A 40 20.98 10.40 23.83
CA THR A 40 21.88 9.43 24.46
C THR A 40 21.25 8.05 24.46
N PHE A 41 21.97 7.06 23.93
CA PHE A 41 21.53 5.66 23.98
C PHE A 41 22.70 4.69 24.03
N SER A 42 22.46 3.51 24.60
CA SER A 42 23.46 2.44 24.70
C SER A 42 23.69 1.81 23.33
N LEU A 43 24.96 1.58 23.00
CA LEU A 43 25.37 0.83 21.82
C LEU A 43 25.27 -0.68 22.04
N ARG A 44 24.89 -1.11 23.26
CA ARG A 44 24.72 -2.51 23.67
C ARG A 44 25.95 -3.36 23.35
N THR A 45 27.14 -2.79 23.56
CA THR A 45 28.40 -3.49 23.42
C THR A 45 29.40 -2.93 24.43
N ASN A 46 30.33 -3.78 24.85
CA ASN A 46 31.47 -3.41 25.68
C ASN A 46 32.77 -3.44 24.86
N GLU A 47 32.75 -3.98 23.63
CA GLU A 47 33.92 -4.07 22.77
C GLU A 47 34.12 -2.76 22.01
N HIS A 48 35.32 -2.18 22.12
CA HIS A 48 35.62 -0.88 21.55
C HIS A 48 35.53 -0.86 20.02
N GLY A 49 36.11 -1.86 19.34
CA GLY A 49 36.13 -1.92 17.88
C GLY A 49 34.73 -2.01 17.29
N GLU A 50 33.88 -2.85 17.90
CA GLU A 50 32.47 -2.96 17.52
C GLU A 50 31.68 -1.68 17.81
N ALA A 51 31.92 -1.05 18.97
CA ALA A 51 31.27 0.20 19.33
C ALA A 51 31.55 1.32 18.34
N VAL A 52 32.78 1.46 17.85
CA VAL A 52 33.13 2.47 16.83
C VAL A 52 32.32 2.24 15.56
N ARG A 53 32.17 0.98 15.11
CA ARG A 53 31.33 0.65 13.94
C ARG A 53 29.87 1.04 14.17
N ARG A 54 29.30 0.64 15.32
CA ARG A 54 27.91 0.95 15.68
C ARG A 54 27.67 2.46 15.84
N VAL A 55 28.62 3.21 16.40
CA VAL A 55 28.52 4.66 16.55
C VAL A 55 28.46 5.38 15.22
N ARG A 56 29.22 4.95 14.21
CA ARG A 56 29.19 5.58 12.89
C ARG A 56 27.80 5.49 12.26
N ILE A 57 27.19 4.31 12.32
CA ILE A 57 25.82 4.09 11.84
C ILE A 57 24.82 4.91 12.66
N ALA A 58 24.93 4.84 13.98
CA ALA A 58 24.08 5.60 14.91
C ALA A 58 24.16 7.11 14.70
N ALA A 59 25.35 7.65 14.44
CA ALA A 59 25.57 9.07 14.21
C ALA A 59 24.82 9.53 12.95
N VAL A 60 24.93 8.79 11.85
CA VAL A 60 24.18 9.09 10.62
C VAL A 60 22.68 9.04 10.87
N GLY A 61 22.18 8.02 11.57
CA GLY A 61 20.75 7.93 11.89
C GLY A 61 20.24 9.10 12.76
N VAL A 62 21.05 9.57 13.72
CA VAL A 62 20.74 10.76 14.52
C VAL A 62 20.74 12.02 13.66
N ASP A 63 21.75 12.20 12.80
CA ASP A 63 21.84 13.37 11.93
C ASP A 63 20.69 13.42 10.91
N GLN A 64 20.25 12.26 10.40
CA GLN A 64 19.06 12.18 9.56
C GLN A 64 17.78 12.59 10.32
N ARG A 65 17.63 12.22 11.59
CA ARG A 65 16.49 12.67 12.41
C ARG A 65 16.49 14.18 12.61
N PHE A 66 17.64 14.77 12.90
CA PHE A 66 17.78 16.22 12.99
C PHE A 66 17.49 16.89 11.64
N GLY A 67 17.96 16.32 10.53
CA GLY A 67 17.66 16.79 9.18
C GLY A 67 16.17 16.77 8.85
N LYS A 68 15.47 15.68 9.18
CA LYS A 68 14.01 15.58 9.02
C LYS A 68 13.26 16.61 9.86
N HIS A 69 13.71 16.83 11.10
CA HIS A 69 13.11 17.86 11.96
C HIS A 69 13.32 19.27 11.39
N ARG A 70 14.51 19.57 10.86
CA ARG A 70 14.77 20.83 10.15
C ARG A 70 13.88 21.01 8.93
N GLN A 71 13.70 19.95 8.13
CA GLN A 71 12.79 19.97 6.98
C GLN A 71 11.35 20.23 7.42
N TRP A 72 10.88 19.56 8.46
CA TRP A 72 9.55 19.79 9.02
C TRP A 72 9.38 21.23 9.51
N LEU A 73 10.37 21.79 10.22
CA LEU A 73 10.35 23.20 10.65
C LEU A 73 10.36 24.16 9.46
N ALA A 74 11.14 23.86 8.42
CA ALA A 74 11.15 24.67 7.21
C ALA A 74 9.76 24.65 6.57
N THR A 75 9.14 23.48 6.40
CA THR A 75 7.77 23.36 5.87
C THR A 75 6.73 24.05 6.75
N ALA A 76 6.82 23.91 8.08
CA ALA A 76 5.88 24.54 9.01
C ALA A 76 6.02 26.06 9.07
N ARG A 77 7.22 26.59 8.81
CA ARG A 77 7.50 28.03 8.73
C ARG A 77 7.22 28.61 7.35
N SER A 78 7.20 27.78 6.31
CA SER A 78 6.76 28.20 4.99
C SER A 78 5.31 28.66 5.06
N ALA A 79 5.01 29.75 4.39
CA ALA A 79 3.64 30.22 4.28
C ALA A 79 2.77 29.10 3.67
N PRO A 80 1.55 28.88 4.19
CA PRO A 80 0.60 28.01 3.51
C PRO A 80 0.43 28.53 2.09
N LEU A 81 0.53 27.63 1.11
CA LEU A 81 0.27 27.97 -0.27
C LEU A 81 -1.24 28.12 -0.44
N ASP A 82 -1.68 29.26 -0.97
CA ASP A 82 -3.10 29.47 -1.31
C ASP A 82 -3.53 28.55 -2.46
N GLU A 83 -2.62 28.27 -3.40
CA GLU A 83 -2.81 27.37 -4.53
C GLU A 83 -1.58 26.49 -4.75
N LEU A 84 -1.77 25.22 -5.11
CA LEU A 84 -0.67 24.35 -5.48
C LEU A 84 -0.11 24.75 -6.86
N PRO A 85 1.21 24.96 -7.01
CA PRO A 85 1.80 25.24 -8.32
C PRO A 85 1.62 24.06 -9.27
N GLU A 86 1.45 24.35 -10.56
CA GLU A 86 1.16 23.35 -11.60
C GLU A 86 2.20 22.22 -11.66
N ASP A 87 3.47 22.51 -11.35
CA ASP A 87 4.53 21.50 -11.28
C ASP A 87 4.29 20.46 -10.18
N GLN A 88 3.77 20.88 -9.02
CA GLN A 88 3.42 19.96 -7.93
C GLN A 88 2.18 19.13 -8.29
N ILE A 89 1.19 19.75 -8.94
CA ILE A 89 0.01 19.07 -9.46
C ILE A 89 0.43 17.99 -10.46
N ASN A 90 1.32 18.31 -11.39
CA ASN A 90 1.81 17.37 -12.40
C ASN A 90 2.64 16.23 -11.80
N LEU A 91 3.42 16.52 -10.76
CA LEU A 91 4.13 15.49 -10.01
C LEU A 91 3.15 14.53 -9.31
N MET A 92 2.12 15.06 -8.64
CA MET A 92 1.08 14.24 -8.00
C MET A 92 0.30 13.41 -9.03
N LYS A 93 -0.06 13.99 -10.17
CA LYS A 93 -0.70 13.26 -11.28
C LYS A 93 0.15 12.07 -11.72
N LYS A 94 1.46 12.26 -11.90
CA LYS A 94 2.38 11.17 -12.29
C LYS A 94 2.47 10.08 -11.22
N ALA A 95 2.60 10.46 -9.96
CA ALA A 95 2.65 9.51 -8.85
C ALA A 95 1.34 8.70 -8.74
N TYR A 96 0.20 9.35 -8.94
CA TYR A 96 -1.10 8.69 -8.95
C TYR A 96 -1.25 7.70 -10.10
N VAL A 97 -0.81 8.07 -11.31
CA VAL A 97 -0.82 7.15 -12.47
C VAL A 97 0.09 5.95 -12.21
N HIS A 98 1.27 6.14 -11.61
CA HIS A 98 2.15 5.04 -11.25
C HIS A 98 1.47 4.06 -10.29
N TYR A 99 0.81 4.57 -9.25
CA TYR A 99 0.06 3.74 -8.29
C TYR A 99 -1.03 2.89 -8.98
N LEU A 100 -1.78 3.47 -9.92
CA LEU A 100 -2.79 2.72 -10.69
C LEU A 100 -2.16 1.62 -11.56
N LEU A 101 -1.02 1.91 -12.19
CA LEU A 101 -0.32 0.92 -13.00
C LEU A 101 0.28 -0.20 -12.15
N ASP A 102 0.75 0.11 -10.95
CA ASP A 102 1.22 -0.90 -9.99
C ASP A 102 0.08 -1.84 -9.59
N GLU A 103 -1.13 -1.32 -9.31
CA GLU A 103 -2.31 -2.14 -9.02
C GLU A 103 -2.68 -3.04 -10.22
N ASP A 104 -2.63 -2.51 -11.45
CA ASP A 104 -2.86 -3.29 -12.66
C ASP A 104 -1.79 -4.37 -12.88
N ASP A 105 -0.52 -4.06 -12.57
CA ASP A 105 0.60 -5.00 -12.60
C ASP A 105 0.43 -6.11 -11.57
N GLU A 106 -0.04 -5.79 -10.36
CA GLU A 106 -0.37 -6.78 -9.32
C GLU A 106 -1.46 -7.75 -9.80
N VAL A 107 -2.57 -7.26 -10.36
CA VAL A 107 -3.66 -8.11 -10.90
C VAL A 107 -3.16 -8.98 -12.05
N ARG A 108 -2.31 -8.44 -12.93
CA ARG A 108 -1.74 -9.19 -14.06
C ARG A 108 -0.77 -10.27 -13.57
N LEU A 109 0.00 -9.98 -12.52
CA LEU A 109 0.98 -10.89 -11.94
C LEU A 109 0.31 -11.99 -11.11
N GLU A 110 -0.77 -11.67 -10.40
CA GLU A 110 -1.60 -12.63 -9.67
C GLU A 110 -2.24 -13.64 -10.64
N GLY A 111 -2.44 -13.23 -11.90
CA GLY A 111 -3.03 -14.04 -12.95
C GLY A 111 -4.52 -14.27 -12.69
N PHE A 112 -5.30 -14.51 -13.75
CA PHE A 112 -6.63 -15.05 -13.56
C PHE A 112 -6.47 -16.44 -12.94
N MET A 113 -6.57 -16.56 -11.60
CA MET A 113 -6.86 -17.85 -11.01
C MET A 113 -8.09 -18.35 -11.74
N GLU A 114 -7.98 -19.48 -12.45
CA GLU A 114 -9.12 -20.20 -12.99
C GLU A 114 -10.11 -20.26 -11.83
N GLN A 115 -11.18 -19.48 -11.94
CA GLN A 115 -12.28 -19.55 -11.02
C GLN A 115 -12.81 -20.96 -11.27
N GLU A 116 -12.29 -21.95 -10.52
CA GLU A 116 -12.70 -23.36 -10.56
C GLU A 116 -14.18 -23.31 -10.80
N ASP A 117 -14.60 -23.78 -11.99
CA ASP A 117 -15.95 -23.64 -12.51
C ASP A 117 -16.91 -23.76 -11.34
N ARG A 118 -17.32 -22.61 -10.78
CA ARG A 118 -18.40 -22.58 -9.83
C ARG A 118 -19.57 -22.77 -10.76
N SER A 119 -19.80 -24.03 -11.13
CA SER A 119 -21.02 -24.51 -11.74
C SER A 119 -22.07 -23.88 -10.85
N THR A 120 -22.67 -22.82 -11.38
CA THR A 120 -23.60 -22.00 -10.63
C THR A 120 -24.85 -22.84 -10.66
N THR A 121 -24.85 -23.88 -9.84
CA THR A 121 -25.92 -24.86 -9.74
C THR A 121 -27.02 -24.15 -8.99
N PHE A 122 -28.02 -23.69 -9.73
CA PHE A 122 -29.24 -23.16 -9.14
C PHE A 122 -30.20 -24.33 -9.01
N GLY A 123 -30.41 -24.82 -7.78
CA GLY A 123 -31.29 -25.96 -7.53
C GLY A 123 -30.75 -27.31 -8.05
N GLY A 124 -29.44 -27.46 -8.18
CA GLY A 124 -28.81 -28.75 -8.53
C GLY A 124 -28.71 -29.07 -10.03
N LEU A 125 -29.17 -28.18 -10.91
CA LEU A 125 -28.93 -28.25 -12.35
C LEU A 125 -27.91 -27.21 -12.80
N SER A 126 -27.10 -27.56 -13.78
CA SER A 126 -26.25 -26.56 -14.45
C SER A 126 -27.13 -25.55 -15.20
N ILE A 127 -26.67 -24.30 -15.34
CA ILE A 127 -27.39 -23.26 -16.10
C ILE A 127 -27.72 -23.74 -17.53
N PHE A 128 -26.84 -24.55 -18.13
CA PHE A 128 -27.03 -25.10 -19.46
C PHE A 128 -28.20 -26.10 -19.51
N GLU A 129 -28.36 -26.95 -18.50
CA GLU A 129 -29.49 -27.88 -18.38
C GLU A 129 -30.80 -27.14 -18.06
N ALA A 130 -30.76 -26.09 -17.23
CA ALA A 130 -31.94 -25.30 -16.91
C ALA A 130 -32.50 -24.57 -18.15
N VAL A 131 -31.62 -24.09 -19.04
CA VAL A 131 -32.02 -23.45 -20.31
C VAL A 131 -32.58 -24.48 -21.30
N ASP A 132 -31.99 -25.67 -21.39
CA ASP A 132 -32.50 -26.76 -22.25
C ASP A 132 -33.87 -27.26 -21.81
N GLU A 133 -34.11 -27.40 -20.51
CA GLU A 133 -35.40 -27.80 -19.94
C GLU A 133 -36.50 -26.75 -20.23
N ALA A 134 -36.20 -25.47 -20.04
CA ALA A 134 -37.12 -24.37 -20.36
C ALA A 134 -37.45 -24.27 -21.86
N LEU A 135 -36.51 -24.68 -22.73
CA LEU A 135 -36.72 -24.72 -24.19
C LEU A 135 -37.61 -25.88 -24.64
N LYS A 136 -37.62 -27.01 -23.90
CA LYS A 136 -38.57 -28.11 -24.17
C LYS A 136 -40.01 -27.70 -23.90
N ASP A 137 -40.23 -26.94 -22.83
CA ASP A 137 -41.56 -26.46 -22.42
C ASP A 137 -42.15 -25.44 -23.41
N THR A 138 -41.29 -24.59 -23.98
CA THR A 138 -41.70 -23.61 -25.01
C THR A 138 -41.92 -24.23 -26.39
N ARG A 139 -41.31 -25.39 -26.68
CA ARG A 139 -41.47 -26.10 -27.96
C ARG A 139 -42.82 -26.80 -28.09
N GLY A 140 -43.42 -27.28 -26.99
CA GLY A 140 -44.77 -27.84 -26.99
C GLY A 140 -45.87 -26.82 -27.32
N MET A 141 -45.68 -25.55 -26.97
CA MET A 141 -46.63 -24.46 -27.24
C MET A 141 -46.69 -24.03 -28.72
N PHE A 142 -45.68 -24.38 -29.53
CA PHE A 142 -45.61 -23.97 -30.94
C PHE A 142 -46.27 -24.99 -31.89
N GLU A 143 -46.36 -26.27 -31.51
CA GLU A 143 -47.02 -27.30 -32.32
C GLU A 143 -48.55 -27.17 -32.29
N GLU A 144 -49.18 -26.92 -31.13
CA GLU A 144 -50.64 -26.67 -31.03
C GLU A 144 -51.11 -25.43 -31.81
N ARG A 145 -50.25 -24.43 -31.96
CA ARG A 145 -50.55 -23.20 -32.70
C ARG A 145 -50.48 -23.38 -34.22
N SER A 146 -49.81 -24.42 -34.70
CA SER A 146 -49.74 -24.72 -36.14
C SER A 146 -50.99 -25.47 -36.63
N GLU A 147 -51.52 -26.39 -35.82
CA GLU A 147 -52.74 -27.14 -36.13
C GLU A 147 -53.99 -26.25 -36.15
N THR A 148 -54.05 -25.24 -35.27
CA THR A 148 -55.16 -24.27 -35.25
C THR A 148 -55.14 -23.29 -36.42
N VAL A 149 -53.97 -22.96 -36.96
CA VAL A 149 -53.83 -22.05 -38.11
C VAL A 149 -54.11 -22.78 -39.43
N ASP A 150 -53.74 -24.06 -39.55
CA ASP A 150 -54.06 -24.87 -40.73
C ASP A 150 -55.55 -25.24 -40.78
N ALA A 151 -56.21 -25.52 -39.64
CA ALA A 151 -57.66 -25.74 -39.58
C ALA A 151 -58.49 -24.49 -39.97
N MET A 152 -57.98 -23.28 -39.75
CA MET A 152 -58.64 -22.04 -40.20
C MET A 152 -58.46 -21.77 -41.71
N ARG A 153 -57.44 -22.38 -42.34
CA ARG A 153 -57.11 -22.16 -43.76
C ARG A 153 -57.92 -23.06 -44.70
N GLU A 154 -58.39 -24.21 -44.23
CA GLU A 154 -59.23 -25.13 -45.02
C GLU A 154 -60.74 -24.82 -44.97
N GLY A 155 -61.20 -24.04 -43.98
CA GLY A 155 -62.62 -23.66 -43.83
C GLY A 155 -63.11 -22.52 -44.74
N THR A 156 -62.24 -21.90 -45.55
CA THR A 156 -62.58 -20.73 -46.40
C THR A 156 -62.61 -21.02 -47.90
N ALA A 157 -62.59 -22.29 -48.32
CA ALA A 157 -62.58 -22.68 -49.73
C ALA A 157 -63.83 -23.45 -50.21
N ALA A 158 -64.92 -23.51 -49.44
CA ALA A 158 -66.18 -24.07 -49.92
C ALA A 158 -67.39 -23.39 -49.25
N GLY A 159 -68.11 -22.56 -50.00
CA GLY A 159 -69.37 -21.94 -49.59
C GLY A 159 -69.63 -20.60 -50.27
#